data_AF-A0A3D5BTN5-F1
#
_entry.id   AF-A0A3D5BTN5-F1
#
_cell.length_a   1.000
_cell.length_b   1.000
_cell.length_c   1.000
_cell.angle_alpha   90.00
_cell.angle_beta   90.00
_cell.angle_gamma   90.00
#
_symmetry.space_group_name_H-M   'P 1'
#
loop_
_entity.id
_entity.type
_entity.pdbx_description
1 polymer ?
#
loop_
_entity_poly.entity_id
_entity_poly.type
_entity_poly.pdbx_seq_one_letter_code
_entity_poly.pdbx_strand_id
1 'polypeptide(L)'
;MHLKNEALKHKARERAALNYAKALKSKDPQSIKLAWSAKQACRQKYSRGDVVAYSLLIGFGYEAQKIIDQLEYTEQDRLFVQAVMDVAHAMDVEVVSLVVHRDETATHCQAQTTAVTFKGSKVRMQPSDCARLQDIGARPFAHLGIKRGIQKMERQSHGDEWNKINHRTVKRLHEDLPREIAQKEQELAMVQEMYQQQQAKLAVLMKEYENAQSLLQEIVAEVERYHNIEGELRAWEGAVAARESNLEREIEPVRLELAEVKRKAELCTGVLDEVVFHAVQAVPDLATEHLDPYVEWLIKQGFNLEEIYDAVVGTSVEKQVGEACRRVEERLSHDSEQLQPKKSGPKLGF
;
A
#
# COMPACT_ATOMS: atom_id res chain seq x y z
N MET A 1 -20.67 71.83 -3.43
CA MET A 1 -21.66 70.73 -3.55
C MET A 1 -23.08 71.11 -3.16
N HIS A 2 -23.38 71.63 -1.96
CA HIS A 2 -24.75 71.99 -1.57
C HIS A 2 -25.50 72.88 -2.58
N LEU A 3 -24.86 73.98 -3.02
CA LEU A 3 -25.46 74.89 -4.00
C LEU A 3 -25.83 74.19 -5.32
N LYS A 4 -24.98 73.25 -5.78
CA LYS A 4 -25.24 72.45 -6.99
C LYS A 4 -26.45 71.54 -6.82
N ASN A 5 -26.54 70.82 -5.69
CA ASN A 5 -27.70 69.98 -5.38
C ASN A 5 -29.00 70.80 -5.23
N GLU A 6 -28.93 71.98 -4.60
CA GLU A 6 -30.06 72.90 -4.48
C GLU A 6 -30.53 73.40 -5.84
N ALA A 7 -29.60 73.81 -6.71
CA ALA A 7 -29.88 74.25 -8.07
C ALA A 7 -30.49 73.14 -8.94
N LEU A 8 -29.92 71.93 -8.92
CA LEU A 8 -30.46 70.76 -9.64
C LEU A 8 -31.88 70.44 -9.19
N LYS A 9 -32.12 70.50 -7.88
CA LYS A 9 -33.45 70.27 -7.33
C LYS A 9 -34.45 71.34 -7.75
N HIS A 10 -34.04 72.61 -7.71
CA HIS A 10 -34.88 73.72 -8.17
C HIS A 10 -35.27 73.53 -9.63
N LYS A 11 -34.28 73.30 -10.50
CA LYS A 11 -34.47 73.05 -11.94
C LYS A 11 -35.38 71.85 -12.20
N ALA A 12 -35.22 70.75 -11.45
CA ALA A 12 -36.09 69.58 -11.57
C ALA A 12 -37.54 69.88 -11.17
N ARG A 13 -37.75 70.68 -10.10
CA ARG A 13 -39.10 71.12 -9.66
C ARG A 13 -39.78 72.00 -10.70
N GLU A 14 -39.05 72.95 -11.29
CA GLU A 14 -39.55 73.80 -12.37
C GLU A 14 -39.95 72.96 -13.58
N ARG A 15 -39.06 72.04 -14.00
CA ARG A 15 -39.34 71.12 -15.12
C ARG A 15 -40.58 70.26 -14.86
N ALA A 16 -40.71 69.69 -13.66
CA ALA A 16 -41.85 68.86 -13.29
C ALA A 16 -43.15 69.67 -13.21
N ALA A 17 -43.10 70.91 -12.72
CA ALA A 17 -44.26 71.81 -12.71
C ALA A 17 -44.73 72.17 -14.12
N LEU A 18 -43.78 72.49 -15.02
CA LEU A 18 -44.08 72.78 -16.43
C LEU A 18 -44.69 71.57 -17.14
N ASN A 19 -44.11 70.37 -16.95
CA ASN A 19 -44.63 69.13 -17.54
C ASN A 19 -46.04 68.80 -17.03
N TYR A 20 -46.31 69.01 -15.75
CA TYR A 20 -47.65 68.84 -15.19
C TYR A 20 -48.66 69.83 -15.79
N ALA A 21 -48.29 71.10 -15.95
CA ALA A 21 -49.13 72.09 -16.60
C ALA A 21 -49.43 71.73 -18.07
N LYS A 22 -48.45 71.20 -18.81
CA LYS A 22 -48.64 70.68 -20.18
C LYS A 22 -49.57 69.47 -20.21
N ALA A 23 -49.42 68.53 -19.28
CA ALA A 23 -50.28 67.35 -19.18
C ALA A 23 -51.74 67.71 -18.84
N LEU A 24 -51.98 68.71 -17.98
CA LEU A 24 -53.34 69.21 -17.74
C LEU A 24 -54.01 69.75 -19.00
N LYS A 25 -53.24 70.35 -19.92
CA LYS A 25 -53.75 70.85 -21.21
C LYS A 25 -54.07 69.72 -22.19
N SER A 26 -53.35 68.60 -22.15
CA SER A 26 -53.61 67.47 -23.05
C SER A 26 -54.90 66.71 -22.69
N LYS A 27 -55.41 66.88 -21.47
CA LYS A 27 -56.59 66.18 -20.92
C LYS A 27 -56.48 64.65 -20.92
N ASP A 28 -55.30 64.09 -21.23
CA ASP A 28 -55.06 62.66 -21.14
C ASP A 28 -54.84 62.25 -19.67
N PRO A 29 -55.71 61.40 -19.09
CA PRO A 29 -55.60 60.97 -17.71
C PRO A 29 -54.27 60.28 -17.38
N GLN A 30 -53.69 59.53 -18.32
CA GLN A 30 -52.42 58.83 -18.09
C GLN A 30 -51.25 59.82 -18.00
N SER A 31 -51.15 60.74 -18.95
CA SER A 31 -50.17 61.83 -18.93
C SER A 31 -50.25 62.69 -17.67
N ILE A 32 -51.47 63.02 -17.22
CA ILE A 32 -51.69 63.81 -15.98
C ILE A 32 -51.18 63.02 -14.77
N LYS A 33 -51.52 61.74 -14.66
CA LYS A 33 -51.09 60.87 -13.55
C LYS A 33 -49.56 60.77 -13.47
N LEU A 34 -48.91 60.53 -14.61
CA LEU A 34 -47.45 60.42 -14.70
C LEU A 34 -46.76 61.74 -14.33
N ALA A 35 -47.22 62.86 -14.87
CA ALA A 35 -46.64 64.17 -14.58
C ALA A 35 -46.88 64.61 -13.12
N TRP A 36 -48.03 64.26 -12.54
CA TRP A 36 -48.31 64.51 -11.13
C TRP A 36 -47.37 63.70 -10.22
N SER A 37 -47.19 62.41 -10.50
CA SER A 37 -46.24 61.56 -9.78
C SER A 37 -44.83 62.12 -9.83
N ALA A 38 -44.35 62.52 -11.01
CA ALA A 38 -43.04 63.16 -11.18
C ALA A 38 -42.92 64.47 -10.37
N LYS A 39 -43.97 65.31 -10.36
CA LYS A 39 -44.01 66.52 -9.55
C LYS A 39 -43.96 66.23 -8.04
N GLN A 40 -44.67 65.20 -7.58
CA GLN A 40 -44.63 64.78 -6.17
C GLN A 40 -43.26 64.21 -5.77
N ALA A 41 -42.58 63.48 -6.67
CA ALA A 41 -41.24 62.97 -6.42
C ALA A 41 -40.21 64.08 -6.11
N CYS A 42 -40.43 65.29 -6.65
CA CYS A 42 -39.58 66.47 -6.42
C CYS A 42 -39.98 67.28 -5.16
N ARG A 43 -41.01 66.88 -4.40
CA ARG A 43 -41.65 67.74 -3.37
C ARG A 43 -40.77 67.98 -2.14
N GLN A 44 -40.00 66.97 -1.72
CA GLN A 44 -39.20 67.05 -0.49
C GLN A 44 -38.24 68.24 -0.54
N LYS A 45 -37.92 68.90 0.57
CA LYS A 45 -36.88 69.95 0.60
C LYS A 45 -35.49 69.32 0.49
N TYR A 46 -34.49 70.03 -0.02
CA TYR A 46 -33.09 69.63 0.18
C TYR A 46 -32.67 70.02 1.61
N SER A 47 -31.98 69.12 2.33
CA SER A 47 -31.42 69.40 3.64
C SER A 47 -29.91 69.50 3.54
N ARG A 48 -29.31 70.49 4.21
CA ARG A 48 -27.85 70.65 4.28
C ARG A 48 -27.21 69.78 5.37
N GLY A 49 -27.97 69.28 6.34
CA GLY A 49 -27.48 68.36 7.38
C GLY A 49 -27.39 66.90 6.91
N ASP A 50 -27.32 66.69 5.60
CA ASP A 50 -27.62 65.43 4.94
C ASP A 50 -26.54 65.13 3.89
N VAL A 51 -26.47 63.89 3.39
CA VAL A 51 -25.50 63.49 2.34
C VAL A 51 -25.48 64.51 1.17
N VAL A 52 -24.27 64.97 0.84
CA VAL A 52 -24.02 66.03 -0.14
C VAL A 52 -23.46 65.53 -1.46
N ALA A 53 -22.83 64.36 -1.43
CA ALA A 53 -22.24 63.67 -2.56
C ALA A 53 -22.09 62.19 -2.22
N TYR A 54 -22.01 61.35 -3.25
CA TYR A 54 -21.52 59.98 -3.10
C TYR A 54 -20.14 59.88 -3.73
N SER A 55 -19.20 59.26 -3.00
CA SER A 55 -17.90 58.88 -3.54
C SER A 55 -17.98 57.44 -4.05
N LEU A 56 -17.62 57.25 -5.30
CA LEU A 56 -17.50 55.96 -5.97
C LEU A 56 -16.01 55.60 -6.03
N LEU A 57 -15.70 54.35 -5.72
CA LEU A 57 -14.35 53.79 -5.83
C LEU A 57 -14.43 52.57 -6.76
N ILE A 58 -13.67 52.58 -7.84
CA ILE A 58 -13.45 51.44 -8.72
C ILE A 58 -12.02 50.98 -8.50
N GLY A 59 -11.85 49.83 -7.86
CA GLY A 59 -10.56 49.18 -7.66
C GLY A 59 -10.67 47.70 -8.02
N PHE A 60 -9.51 47.04 -8.09
CA PHE A 60 -9.41 45.66 -8.55
C PHE A 60 -8.75 44.78 -7.48
N GLY A 61 -9.07 43.49 -7.49
CA GLY A 61 -8.31 42.49 -6.75
C GLY A 61 -6.91 42.30 -7.36
N TYR A 62 -5.99 41.71 -6.60
CA TYR A 62 -4.57 41.60 -6.95
C TYR A 62 -4.29 41.08 -8.38
N GLU A 63 -4.96 40.00 -8.80
CA GLU A 63 -4.76 39.45 -10.15
C GLU A 63 -5.36 40.33 -11.26
N ALA A 64 -6.49 40.99 -11.00
CA ALA A 64 -7.12 41.89 -11.97
C ALA A 64 -6.33 43.20 -12.13
N GLN A 65 -5.62 43.66 -11.08
CA GLN A 65 -4.73 44.82 -11.16
C GLN A 65 -3.66 44.62 -12.25
N LYS A 66 -3.02 43.44 -12.28
CA LYS A 66 -1.99 43.11 -13.28
C LYS A 66 -2.49 43.26 -14.71
N ILE A 67 -3.75 42.90 -14.98
CA ILE A 67 -4.37 43.02 -16.30
C ILE A 67 -4.59 44.50 -16.65
N ILE A 68 -5.10 45.29 -15.71
CA ILE A 68 -5.38 46.72 -15.90
C ILE A 68 -4.08 47.52 -16.09
N ASP A 69 -3.05 47.22 -15.31
CA ASP A 69 -1.75 47.92 -15.36
C ASP A 69 -1.00 47.70 -16.67
N GLN A 70 -1.32 46.63 -17.41
CA GLN A 70 -0.78 46.34 -18.73
C GLN A 70 -1.49 47.09 -19.87
N LEU A 71 -2.65 47.70 -19.60
CA LEU A 71 -3.37 48.47 -20.60
C LEU A 71 -2.73 49.85 -20.80
N GLU A 72 -2.78 50.33 -22.04
CA GLU A 72 -2.49 51.73 -22.35
C GLU A 72 -3.38 52.67 -21.51
N TYR A 73 -2.82 53.79 -21.04
CA TYR A 73 -3.53 54.71 -20.16
C TYR A 73 -4.83 55.24 -20.76
N THR A 74 -4.86 55.44 -22.09
CA THR A 74 -6.06 55.86 -22.82
C THR A 74 -7.18 54.81 -22.75
N GLU A 75 -6.83 53.53 -22.79
CA GLU A 75 -7.79 52.44 -22.65
C GLU A 75 -8.26 52.30 -21.20
N GLN A 76 -7.35 52.42 -20.23
CA GLN A 76 -7.74 52.48 -18.81
C GLN A 76 -8.74 53.62 -18.57
N ASP A 77 -8.43 54.83 -19.05
CA ASP A 77 -9.30 56.00 -18.92
C ASP A 77 -10.67 55.73 -19.55
N ARG A 78 -10.70 55.19 -20.77
CA ARG A 78 -11.95 54.83 -21.45
C ARG A 78 -12.81 53.88 -20.60
N LEU A 79 -12.20 52.85 -20.04
CA LEU A 79 -12.91 51.85 -19.23
C LEU A 79 -13.41 52.41 -17.90
N PHE A 80 -12.60 53.20 -17.19
CA PHE A 80 -13.01 53.86 -15.95
C PHE A 80 -14.11 54.89 -16.19
N VAL A 81 -13.99 55.73 -17.22
CA VAL A 81 -15.04 56.68 -17.60
C VAL A 81 -16.33 55.94 -17.91
N GLN A 82 -16.27 54.88 -18.73
CA GLN A 82 -17.45 54.09 -19.06
C GLN A 82 -18.11 53.51 -17.80
N ALA A 83 -17.34 52.89 -16.91
CA ALA A 83 -17.86 52.29 -15.69
C ALA A 83 -18.51 53.31 -14.74
N VAL A 84 -17.86 54.45 -14.53
CA VAL A 84 -18.40 55.53 -13.69
C VAL A 84 -19.67 56.11 -14.31
N MET A 85 -19.68 56.35 -15.61
CA MET A 85 -20.83 56.93 -16.30
C MET A 85 -22.03 55.97 -16.32
N ASP A 86 -21.80 54.67 -16.54
CA ASP A 86 -22.86 53.65 -16.49
C ASP A 86 -23.47 53.54 -15.09
N VAL A 87 -22.64 53.56 -14.05
CA VAL A 87 -23.10 53.59 -12.64
C VAL A 87 -23.87 54.87 -12.34
N ALA A 88 -23.35 56.04 -12.74
CA ALA A 88 -24.01 57.32 -12.51
C ALA A 88 -25.36 57.43 -13.24
N HIS A 89 -25.43 56.94 -14.48
CA HIS A 89 -26.69 56.82 -15.24
C HIS A 89 -27.69 55.93 -14.50
N ALA A 90 -27.23 54.78 -14.01
CA ALA A 90 -28.05 53.83 -13.27
C ALA A 90 -28.55 54.36 -11.90
N MET A 91 -27.87 55.38 -11.36
CA MET A 91 -28.25 56.15 -10.18
C MET A 91 -29.11 57.38 -10.50
N ASP A 92 -29.26 57.75 -11.78
CA ASP A 92 -29.90 58.99 -12.26
C ASP A 92 -29.23 60.26 -11.70
N VAL A 93 -27.89 60.27 -11.57
CA VAL A 93 -27.10 61.38 -10.98
C VAL A 93 -26.07 61.97 -11.94
N GLU A 94 -25.59 63.17 -11.59
CA GLU A 94 -24.50 63.83 -12.30
C GLU A 94 -23.15 63.47 -11.68
N VAL A 95 -22.17 63.13 -12.50
CA VAL A 95 -20.76 62.99 -12.10
C VAL A 95 -20.13 64.38 -12.01
N VAL A 96 -19.52 64.68 -10.86
CA VAL A 96 -18.89 65.98 -10.56
C VAL A 96 -17.39 65.94 -10.77
N SER A 97 -16.75 64.83 -10.40
CA SER A 97 -15.33 64.60 -10.62
C SER A 97 -15.07 63.12 -10.87
N LEU A 98 -13.99 62.84 -11.60
CA LEU A 98 -13.45 61.51 -11.84
C LEU A 98 -11.94 61.67 -11.92
N VAL A 99 -11.22 60.90 -11.10
CA VAL A 99 -9.76 60.87 -11.06
C VAL A 99 -9.32 59.42 -11.10
N VAL A 100 -8.34 59.10 -11.95
CA VAL A 100 -7.69 57.80 -12.00
C VAL A 100 -6.32 57.95 -11.35
N HIS A 101 -6.11 57.24 -10.25
CA HIS A 101 -4.86 57.22 -9.50
C HIS A 101 -4.00 56.06 -10.01
N ARG A 102 -2.78 56.38 -10.43
CA ARG A 102 -1.78 55.44 -10.99
C ARG A 102 -0.44 55.52 -10.26
N ASP A 103 -0.35 56.40 -9.28
CA ASP A 103 0.81 56.72 -8.45
C ASP A 103 0.74 56.07 -7.07
N GLU A 104 -0.31 55.28 -6.81
CA GLU A 104 -0.48 54.49 -5.60
C GLU A 104 -0.13 53.02 -5.83
N THR A 105 -0.23 52.19 -4.79
CA THR A 105 0.08 50.74 -4.86
C THR A 105 -0.76 49.99 -5.89
N ALA A 106 -1.98 50.45 -6.18
CA ALA A 106 -2.87 49.83 -7.15
C ALA A 106 -3.61 50.89 -7.97
N THR A 107 -3.65 50.71 -9.28
CA THR A 107 -4.44 51.56 -10.19
C THR A 107 -5.92 51.48 -9.81
N HIS A 108 -6.51 52.64 -9.52
CA HIS A 108 -7.92 52.72 -9.15
C HIS A 108 -8.51 54.07 -9.53
N CYS A 109 -9.84 54.14 -9.60
CA CYS A 109 -10.56 55.36 -9.93
C CYS A 109 -11.45 55.80 -8.78
N GLN A 110 -11.43 57.10 -8.49
CA GLN A 110 -12.35 57.75 -7.57
C GLN A 110 -13.23 58.74 -8.35
N ALA A 111 -14.54 58.68 -8.12
CA ALA A 111 -15.47 59.62 -8.71
C ALA A 111 -16.44 60.18 -7.66
N GLN A 112 -16.83 61.44 -7.81
CA GLN A 112 -17.85 62.05 -6.97
C GLN A 112 -19.11 62.32 -7.78
N THR A 113 -20.27 62.04 -7.20
CA THR A 113 -21.58 62.31 -7.82
C THR A 113 -22.42 63.25 -6.96
N THR A 114 -23.43 63.86 -7.57
CA THR A 114 -24.45 64.62 -6.84
C THR A 114 -25.26 63.70 -5.92
N ALA A 115 -25.74 64.23 -4.79
CA ALA A 115 -26.64 63.49 -3.90
C ALA A 115 -28.13 63.62 -4.31
N VAL A 116 -28.39 64.31 -5.41
CA VAL A 116 -29.71 64.57 -5.97
C VAL A 116 -29.74 64.05 -7.39
N THR A 117 -30.83 63.36 -7.73
CA THR A 117 -31.06 62.80 -9.07
C THR A 117 -31.44 63.89 -10.07
N PHE A 118 -31.41 63.61 -11.37
CA PHE A 118 -31.95 64.51 -12.39
C PHE A 118 -33.45 64.77 -12.24
N LYS A 119 -34.17 63.91 -11.50
CA LYS A 119 -35.55 64.10 -11.09
C LYS A 119 -35.70 64.93 -9.81
N GLY A 120 -34.62 65.46 -9.22
CA GLY A 120 -34.68 66.32 -8.04
C GLY A 120 -34.96 65.58 -6.72
N SER A 121 -35.06 64.26 -6.74
CA SER A 121 -35.14 63.42 -5.55
C SER A 121 -33.75 63.21 -4.95
N LYS A 122 -33.68 63.02 -3.63
CA LYS A 122 -32.42 62.64 -2.98
C LYS A 122 -32.12 61.18 -3.30
N VAL A 123 -30.87 60.87 -3.62
CA VAL A 123 -30.41 59.50 -3.81
C VAL A 123 -30.54 58.75 -2.48
N ARG A 124 -31.14 57.57 -2.52
CA ARG A 124 -31.26 56.64 -1.39
C ARG A 124 -30.97 55.25 -1.91
N MET A 125 -29.84 54.69 -1.51
CA MET A 125 -29.38 53.38 -1.95
C MET A 125 -29.91 52.31 -1.00
N GLN A 126 -30.55 51.27 -1.55
CA GLN A 126 -30.84 50.03 -0.85
C GLN A 126 -29.73 48.99 -1.12
N PRO A 127 -29.61 47.93 -0.30
CA PRO A 127 -28.65 46.86 -0.57
C PRO A 127 -28.77 46.24 -1.97
N SER A 128 -29.99 46.09 -2.48
CA SER A 128 -30.25 45.61 -3.85
C SER A 128 -29.74 46.59 -4.93
N ASP A 129 -29.82 47.90 -4.69
CA ASP A 129 -29.25 48.90 -5.57
C ASP A 129 -27.73 48.79 -5.60
N CYS A 130 -27.08 48.68 -4.44
CA CYS A 130 -25.64 48.49 -4.35
C CYS A 130 -25.18 47.22 -5.07
N ALA A 131 -25.93 46.13 -4.94
CA ALA A 131 -25.66 44.91 -5.69
C ALA A 131 -25.74 45.17 -7.20
N ARG A 132 -26.86 45.70 -7.69
CA ARG A 132 -27.05 46.02 -9.10
C ARG A 132 -25.98 46.95 -9.67
N LEU A 133 -25.54 47.95 -8.90
CA LEU A 133 -24.49 48.87 -9.34
C LEU A 133 -23.12 48.19 -9.47
N GLN A 134 -22.81 47.21 -8.62
CA GLN A 134 -21.60 46.41 -8.75
C GLN A 134 -21.62 45.56 -10.04
N ASP A 135 -22.79 45.03 -10.46
CA ASP A 135 -22.93 44.35 -11.76
C ASP A 135 -22.67 45.32 -12.91
N ILE A 136 -23.23 46.54 -12.83
CA ILE A 136 -23.09 47.56 -13.87
C ILE A 136 -21.63 48.03 -13.98
N GLY A 137 -20.99 48.35 -12.86
CA GLY A 137 -19.60 48.83 -12.83
C GLY A 137 -18.58 47.80 -13.32
N ALA A 138 -18.88 46.50 -13.23
CA ALA A 138 -18.00 45.45 -13.71
C ALA A 138 -18.06 45.23 -15.24
N ARG A 139 -19.18 45.58 -15.90
CA ARG A 139 -19.41 45.27 -17.33
C ARG A 139 -18.32 45.79 -18.27
N PRO A 140 -17.81 47.03 -18.14
CA PRO A 140 -16.80 47.53 -19.06
C PRO A 140 -15.53 46.68 -19.07
N PHE A 141 -15.20 46.05 -17.94
CA PHE A 141 -14.02 45.22 -17.77
C PHE A 141 -14.23 43.75 -18.13
N ALA A 142 -15.45 43.33 -18.43
CA ALA A 142 -15.79 41.91 -18.63
C ALA A 142 -15.02 41.24 -19.78
N HIS A 143 -14.74 41.99 -20.86
CA HIS A 143 -13.98 41.51 -22.01
C HIS A 143 -12.51 41.19 -21.68
N LEU A 144 -12.00 41.70 -20.57
CA LEU A 144 -10.66 41.40 -20.04
C LEU A 144 -10.65 40.14 -19.15
N GLY A 145 -11.78 39.44 -19.03
CA GLY A 145 -11.96 38.32 -18.10
C GLY A 145 -12.16 38.76 -16.65
N ILE A 146 -12.20 40.06 -16.37
CA ILE A 146 -12.45 40.60 -15.03
C ILE A 146 -13.95 40.50 -14.72
N LYS A 147 -14.28 39.85 -13.62
CA LYS A 147 -15.66 39.63 -13.17
C LYS A 147 -16.00 40.49 -11.97
N ARG A 148 -17.30 40.65 -11.74
CA ARG A 148 -17.83 41.22 -10.51
C ARG A 148 -17.37 40.42 -9.29
N GLY A 149 -17.13 41.11 -8.17
CA GLY A 149 -16.85 40.48 -6.88
C GLY A 149 -17.98 39.60 -6.36
N ILE A 150 -17.61 38.57 -5.58
CA ILE A 150 -18.52 37.58 -4.98
C ILE A 150 -19.52 38.29 -4.05
N GLN A 151 -20.80 37.92 -4.14
CA GLN A 151 -21.83 38.54 -3.31
C GLN A 151 -21.63 38.21 -1.83
N LYS A 152 -22.00 39.14 -0.95
CA LYS A 152 -21.86 38.96 0.50
C LYS A 152 -22.48 37.64 1.01
N MET A 153 -23.68 37.30 0.53
CA MET A 153 -24.38 36.07 0.93
C MET A 153 -23.63 34.80 0.50
N GLU A 154 -23.05 34.81 -0.69
CA GLU A 154 -22.26 33.70 -1.21
C GLU A 154 -20.95 33.53 -0.44
N ARG A 155 -20.27 34.64 -0.10
CA ARG A 155 -19.09 34.60 0.77
C ARG A 155 -19.40 34.01 2.16
N GLN A 156 -20.56 34.35 2.72
CA GLN A 156 -21.01 33.75 3.97
C GLN A 156 -21.25 32.24 3.85
N SER A 157 -21.80 31.77 2.72
CA SER A 157 -21.97 30.32 2.49
C SER A 157 -20.65 29.57 2.30
N HIS A 158 -19.60 30.24 1.81
CA HIS A 158 -18.26 29.67 1.72
C HIS A 158 -17.52 29.61 3.07
N GLY A 159 -18.08 30.21 4.12
CA GLY A 159 -17.43 30.28 5.42
C GLY A 159 -16.30 31.32 5.49
N ASP A 160 -16.32 32.33 4.59
CA ASP A 160 -15.35 33.42 4.64
C ASP A 160 -15.38 34.12 6.01
N GLU A 161 -14.20 34.40 6.56
CA GLU A 161 -14.07 35.12 7.83
C GLU A 161 -14.67 36.53 7.74
N TRP A 162 -15.26 36.98 8.85
CA TRP A 162 -16.00 38.25 8.91
C TRP A 162 -15.15 39.49 8.59
N ASN A 163 -13.86 39.47 8.96
CA ASN A 163 -12.86 40.48 8.63
C ASN A 163 -12.57 40.57 7.12
N LYS A 164 -12.77 39.48 6.36
CA LYS A 164 -12.61 39.45 4.90
C LYS A 164 -13.86 39.93 4.18
N ILE A 165 -15.04 39.81 4.80
CA ILE A 165 -16.33 40.19 4.21
C ILE A 165 -16.61 41.69 4.35
N ASN A 166 -16.27 42.28 5.50
CA ASN A 166 -16.58 43.68 5.77
C ASN A 166 -15.48 44.64 5.33
N HIS A 167 -15.90 45.81 4.88
CA HIS A 167 -14.98 46.89 4.52
C HIS A 167 -14.13 47.31 5.73
N ARG A 168 -12.82 47.44 5.50
CA ARG A 168 -11.86 48.03 6.43
C ARG A 168 -11.33 49.32 5.80
N THR A 169 -11.12 50.34 6.63
CA THR A 169 -10.46 51.56 6.18
C THR A 169 -9.00 51.26 5.78
N VAL A 170 -8.43 52.07 4.88
CA VAL A 170 -7.03 51.92 4.45
C VAL A 170 -6.08 51.95 5.64
N LYS A 171 -6.29 52.87 6.60
CA LYS A 171 -5.51 52.93 7.85
C LYS A 171 -5.56 51.62 8.63
N ARG A 172 -6.76 51.06 8.81
CA ARG A 172 -6.94 49.79 9.52
C ARG A 172 -6.26 48.63 8.78
N LEU A 173 -6.31 48.62 7.44
CA LEU A 173 -5.58 47.62 6.64
C LEU A 173 -4.07 47.69 6.87
N HIS A 174 -3.47 48.89 6.87
CA HIS A 174 -2.04 49.04 7.13
C HIS A 174 -1.62 48.66 8.56
N GLU A 175 -2.52 48.81 9.53
CA GLU A 175 -2.27 48.42 10.93
C GLU A 175 -2.40 46.90 11.14
N ASP A 176 -3.41 46.27 10.51
CA ASP A 176 -3.74 44.85 10.72
C ASP A 176 -2.89 43.91 9.84
N LEU A 177 -2.65 44.26 8.56
CA LEU A 177 -2.01 43.36 7.58
C LEU A 177 -0.61 42.86 8.01
N PRO A 178 0.30 43.69 8.57
CA PRO A 178 1.60 43.19 8.99
C PRO A 178 1.51 42.08 10.05
N ARG A 179 0.52 42.17 10.96
CA ARG A 179 0.29 41.16 11.99
C ARG A 179 -0.33 39.90 11.39
N GLU A 180 -1.29 40.05 10.49
CA GLU A 180 -1.91 38.93 9.76
C GLU A 180 -0.86 38.16 8.94
N ILE A 181 0.07 38.86 8.29
CA ILE A 181 1.17 38.25 7.54
C ILE A 181 2.09 37.46 8.47
N ALA A 182 2.56 38.06 9.57
CA ALA A 182 3.44 37.38 10.52
C ALA A 182 2.81 36.10 11.11
N GLN A 183 1.51 36.14 11.41
CA GLN A 183 0.76 34.95 11.85
C GLN A 183 0.72 33.87 10.77
N LYS A 184 0.45 34.23 9.51
CA LYS A 184 0.41 33.28 8.40
C LYS A 184 1.78 32.71 8.05
N GLU A 185 2.83 33.49 8.17
CA GLU A 185 4.21 33.00 8.03
C GLU A 185 4.57 32.00 9.12
N GLN A 186 4.13 32.24 10.37
CA GLN A 186 4.32 31.29 11.46
C GLN A 186 3.52 29.99 11.23
N GLU A 187 2.24 30.09 10.84
CA GLU A 187 1.43 28.93 10.47
C GLU A 187 2.08 28.12 9.34
N LEU A 188 2.58 28.82 8.30
CA LEU A 188 3.26 28.18 7.18
C LEU A 188 4.52 27.44 7.62
N ALA A 189 5.34 28.05 8.49
CA ALA A 189 6.53 27.41 9.03
C ALA A 189 6.19 26.13 9.82
N MET A 190 5.14 26.16 10.65
CA MET A 190 4.67 24.98 11.38
C MET A 190 4.20 23.87 10.44
N VAL A 191 3.40 24.21 9.42
CA VAL A 191 2.91 23.22 8.44
C VAL A 191 4.07 22.63 7.63
N GLN A 192 5.05 23.46 7.25
CA GLN A 192 6.26 22.99 6.56
C GLN A 192 7.07 22.02 7.43
N GLU A 193 7.25 22.33 8.71
CA GLU A 193 7.93 21.43 9.64
C GLU A 193 7.18 20.09 9.77
N MET A 194 5.86 20.13 9.96
CA MET A 194 5.04 18.92 9.99
C MET A 194 5.15 18.11 8.70
N TYR A 195 5.14 18.78 7.55
CA TYR A 195 5.30 18.13 6.25
C TYR A 195 6.65 17.43 6.13
N GLN A 196 7.74 18.07 6.54
CA GLN A 196 9.08 17.46 6.55
C GLN A 196 9.16 16.25 7.48
N GLN A 197 8.55 16.32 8.67
CA GLN A 197 8.48 15.19 9.60
C GLN A 197 7.70 14.01 8.99
N GLN A 198 6.61 14.27 8.27
CA GLN A 198 5.84 13.22 7.60
C GLN A 198 6.60 12.62 6.42
N GLN A 199 7.33 13.43 5.64
CA GLN A 199 8.20 12.92 4.58
C GLN A 199 9.31 12.00 5.15
N ALA A 200 9.94 12.38 6.26
CA ALA A 200 10.94 11.56 6.93
C ALA A 200 10.36 10.22 7.42
N LYS A 201 9.17 10.23 8.04
CA LYS A 201 8.46 9.01 8.46
C LYS A 201 8.11 8.12 7.27
N LEU A 202 7.63 8.70 6.18
CA LEU A 202 7.31 7.96 4.96
C LEU A 202 8.55 7.26 4.40
N ALA A 203 9.71 7.93 4.39
CA ALA A 203 10.96 7.34 3.93
C ALA A 203 11.41 6.15 4.78
N VAL A 204 11.26 6.24 6.12
CA VAL A 204 11.54 5.10 7.02
C VAL A 204 10.60 3.94 6.74
N LEU A 205 9.29 4.21 6.62
CA LEU A 205 8.28 3.18 6.37
C LEU A 205 8.49 2.50 5.01
N MET A 206 8.89 3.26 3.98
CA MET A 206 9.24 2.69 2.68
C MET A 206 10.41 1.71 2.78
N LYS A 207 11.45 2.04 3.55
CA LYS A 207 12.58 1.12 3.78
C LYS A 207 12.17 -0.13 4.55
N GLU A 208 11.31 0.02 5.56
CA GLU A 208 10.74 -1.12 6.31
C GLU A 208 9.90 -2.02 5.40
N TYR A 209 9.12 -1.43 4.50
CA TYR A 209 8.34 -2.15 3.51
C TYR A 209 9.22 -2.93 2.52
N GLU A 210 10.28 -2.31 2.00
CA GLU A 210 11.27 -2.97 1.13
C GLU A 210 11.94 -4.16 1.84
N ASN A 211 12.36 -3.98 3.09
CA ASN A 211 12.95 -5.06 3.89
C ASN A 211 11.96 -6.21 4.11
N ALA A 212 10.70 -5.89 4.42
CA ALA A 212 9.64 -6.89 4.60
C ALA A 212 9.35 -7.64 3.30
N GLN A 213 9.38 -6.97 2.15
CA GLN A 213 9.26 -7.62 0.84
C GLN A 213 10.43 -8.58 0.57
N SER A 214 11.67 -8.19 0.89
CA SER A 214 12.84 -9.06 0.75
C SER A 214 12.73 -10.31 1.62
N LEU A 215 12.34 -10.15 2.89
CA LEU A 215 12.15 -11.28 3.81
C LEU A 215 11.04 -12.22 3.33
N LEU A 216 9.95 -11.67 2.80
CA LEU A 216 8.87 -12.48 2.23
C LEU A 216 9.38 -13.33 1.05
N GLN A 217 10.23 -12.77 0.18
CA GLN A 217 10.82 -13.52 -0.93
C GLN A 217 11.72 -14.66 -0.43
N GLU A 218 12.52 -14.43 0.61
CA GLU A 218 13.36 -15.47 1.23
C GLU A 218 12.53 -16.60 1.83
N ILE A 219 11.45 -16.26 2.55
CA ILE A 219 10.53 -17.24 3.14
C ILE A 219 9.85 -18.08 2.04
N VAL A 220 9.39 -17.43 0.97
CA VAL A 220 8.79 -18.15 -0.17
C VAL A 220 9.79 -19.14 -0.78
N ALA A 221 11.03 -18.72 -1.00
CA ALA A 221 12.07 -19.60 -1.54
C ALA A 221 12.41 -20.77 -0.59
N GLU A 222 12.36 -20.55 0.73
CA GLU A 222 12.55 -21.63 1.71
C GLU A 222 11.38 -22.61 1.71
N VAL A 223 10.15 -22.14 1.62
CA VAL A 223 8.96 -23.00 1.52
C VAL A 223 9.04 -23.87 0.26
N GLU A 224 9.49 -23.32 -0.87
CA GLU A 224 9.72 -24.09 -2.10
C GLU A 224 10.81 -25.16 -1.92
N ARG A 225 11.90 -24.86 -1.21
CA ARG A 225 12.94 -25.85 -0.86
C ARG A 225 12.36 -27.01 -0.05
N TYR A 226 11.60 -26.71 1.00
CA TYR A 226 10.96 -27.74 1.82
C TYR A 226 10.00 -28.60 1.01
N HIS A 227 9.23 -27.99 0.10
CA HIS A 227 8.33 -28.74 -0.77
C HIS A 227 9.07 -29.71 -1.70
N ASN A 228 10.23 -29.30 -2.23
CA ASN A 228 11.08 -30.18 -3.05
C ASN A 228 11.65 -31.34 -2.23
N ILE A 229 12.18 -31.07 -1.03
CA ILE A 229 12.69 -32.11 -0.13
C ILE A 229 11.59 -33.10 0.25
N GLU A 230 10.38 -32.62 0.54
CA GLU A 230 9.23 -33.48 0.82
C GLU A 230 8.89 -34.37 -0.38
N GLY A 231 8.98 -33.84 -1.61
CA GLY A 231 8.84 -34.61 -2.85
C GLY A 231 9.91 -35.69 -3.01
N GLU A 232 11.17 -35.37 -2.76
CA GLU A 232 12.29 -36.32 -2.79
C GLU A 232 12.13 -37.41 -1.73
N LEU A 233 11.73 -37.04 -0.51
CA LEU A 233 11.52 -37.99 0.58
C LEU A 233 10.41 -38.99 0.22
N ARG A 234 9.29 -38.52 -0.33
CA ARG A 234 8.22 -39.40 -0.83
C ARG A 234 8.69 -40.34 -1.93
N ALA A 235 9.55 -39.86 -2.84
CA ALA A 235 10.13 -40.70 -3.88
C ALA A 235 11.05 -41.78 -3.29
N TRP A 236 11.88 -41.42 -2.31
CA TRP A 236 12.73 -42.36 -1.58
C TRP A 236 11.92 -43.39 -0.79
N GLU A 237 10.91 -42.97 -0.04
CA GLU A 237 9.98 -43.86 0.67
C GLU A 237 9.32 -44.85 -0.30
N GLY A 238 8.86 -44.39 -1.46
CA GLY A 238 8.34 -45.24 -2.52
C GLY A 238 9.36 -46.25 -3.06
N ALA A 239 10.62 -45.83 -3.24
CA ALA A 239 11.69 -46.69 -3.74
C ALA A 239 12.10 -47.77 -2.70
N VAL A 240 12.17 -47.40 -1.43
CA VAL A 240 12.43 -48.34 -0.32
C VAL A 240 11.30 -49.37 -0.23
N ALA A 241 10.05 -48.94 -0.21
CA ALA A 241 8.90 -49.85 -0.19
C ALA A 241 8.89 -50.81 -1.39
N ALA A 242 9.24 -50.33 -2.59
CA ALA A 242 9.37 -51.16 -3.77
C ALA A 242 10.53 -52.17 -3.64
N ARG A 243 11.68 -51.77 -3.09
CA ARG A 243 12.84 -52.65 -2.87
C ARG A 243 12.53 -53.72 -1.82
N GLU A 244 11.88 -53.36 -0.72
CA GLU A 244 11.41 -54.29 0.30
C GLU A 244 10.46 -55.33 -0.29
N SER A 245 9.46 -54.89 -1.08
CA SER A 245 8.55 -55.80 -1.77
C SER A 245 9.27 -56.75 -2.73
N ASN A 246 10.28 -56.26 -3.46
CA ASN A 246 11.09 -57.10 -4.35
C ASN A 246 11.96 -58.09 -3.57
N LEU A 247 12.60 -57.67 -2.48
CA LEU A 247 13.39 -58.56 -1.62
C LEU A 247 12.52 -59.65 -0.99
N GLU A 248 11.31 -59.33 -0.53
CA GLU A 248 10.39 -60.34 0.00
C GLU A 248 10.04 -61.38 -1.08
N ARG A 249 9.79 -60.93 -2.32
CA ARG A 249 9.56 -61.83 -3.47
C ARG A 249 10.78 -62.69 -3.82
N GLU A 250 11.99 -62.16 -3.68
CA GLU A 250 13.24 -62.90 -3.94
C GLU A 250 13.56 -63.90 -2.81
N ILE A 251 13.26 -63.55 -1.55
CA ILE A 251 13.53 -64.38 -0.37
C ILE A 251 12.54 -65.54 -0.25
N GLU A 252 11.27 -65.36 -0.64
CA GLU A 252 10.24 -66.38 -0.51
C GLU A 252 10.58 -67.72 -1.20
N PRO A 253 11.03 -67.78 -2.47
CA PRO A 253 11.42 -69.05 -3.08
C PRO A 253 12.62 -69.69 -2.36
N VAL A 254 13.58 -68.89 -1.90
CA VAL A 254 14.75 -69.39 -1.14
C VAL A 254 14.32 -69.98 0.21
N ARG A 255 13.35 -69.35 0.90
CA ARG A 255 12.77 -69.90 2.13
C ARG A 255 12.08 -71.24 1.88
N LEU A 256 11.34 -71.35 0.79
CA LEU A 256 10.68 -72.60 0.38
C LEU A 256 11.69 -73.70 0.03
N GLU A 257 12.73 -73.38 -0.75
CA GLU A 257 13.81 -74.32 -1.07
C GLU A 257 14.55 -74.78 0.19
N LEU A 258 14.88 -73.86 1.10
CA LEU A 258 15.53 -74.19 2.37
C LEU A 258 14.65 -75.11 3.22
N ALA A 259 13.34 -74.86 3.29
CA ALA A 259 12.40 -75.74 3.98
C ALA A 259 12.35 -77.14 3.34
N GLU A 260 12.39 -77.23 2.01
CA GLU A 260 12.44 -78.51 1.30
C GLU A 260 13.75 -79.27 1.55
N VAL A 261 14.90 -78.58 1.53
CA VAL A 261 16.22 -79.15 1.83
C VAL A 261 16.25 -79.67 3.27
N LYS A 262 15.74 -78.89 4.23
CA LYS A 262 15.63 -79.33 5.64
C LYS A 262 14.77 -80.58 5.77
N ARG A 263 13.60 -80.62 5.12
CA ARG A 263 12.73 -81.80 5.11
C ARG A 263 13.41 -83.03 4.51
N LYS A 264 14.18 -82.85 3.43
CA LYS A 264 14.96 -83.95 2.82
C LYS A 264 16.07 -84.44 3.74
N ALA A 265 16.79 -83.53 4.39
CA ALA A 265 17.83 -83.86 5.37
C ALA A 265 17.24 -84.67 6.53
N GLU A 266 16.12 -84.22 7.13
CA GLU A 266 15.42 -84.94 8.20
C GLU A 266 14.98 -86.34 7.77
N LEU A 267 14.45 -86.49 6.54
CA LEU A 267 14.08 -87.80 6.00
C LEU A 267 15.30 -88.71 5.81
N CYS A 268 16.40 -88.19 5.26
CA CYS A 268 17.64 -88.94 5.09
C CYS A 268 18.21 -89.41 6.43
N THR A 269 18.22 -88.54 7.45
CA THR A 269 18.64 -88.90 8.81
C THR A 269 17.75 -90.01 9.37
N GLY A 270 16.42 -89.89 9.26
CA GLY A 270 15.50 -90.93 9.71
C GLY A 270 15.68 -92.28 8.99
N VAL A 271 15.93 -92.28 7.67
CA VAL A 271 16.22 -93.50 6.90
C VAL A 271 17.55 -94.11 7.31
N LEU A 272 18.59 -93.29 7.52
CA LEU A 272 19.88 -93.76 8.00
C LEU A 272 19.75 -94.40 9.38
N ASP A 273 19.00 -93.79 10.30
CA ASP A 273 18.74 -94.36 11.62
C ASP A 273 17.99 -95.70 11.54
N GLU A 274 17.01 -95.84 10.64
CA GLU A 274 16.32 -97.13 10.43
C GLU A 274 17.23 -98.20 9.82
N VAL A 275 18.05 -97.84 8.81
CA VAL A 275 19.00 -98.78 8.19
C VAL A 275 20.03 -99.25 9.21
N VAL A 276 20.57 -98.33 10.01
CA VAL A 276 21.49 -98.65 11.10
C VAL A 276 20.81 -99.54 12.13
N PHE A 277 19.60 -99.21 12.56
CA PHE A 277 18.82 -100.03 13.48
C PHE A 277 18.61 -101.46 12.95
N HIS A 278 18.23 -101.60 11.68
CA HIS A 278 18.02 -102.90 11.04
C HIS A 278 19.33 -103.68 10.81
N ALA A 279 20.42 -103.00 10.44
CA ALA A 279 21.73 -103.63 10.29
C ALA A 279 22.23 -104.22 11.62
N VAL A 280 22.04 -103.47 12.72
CA VAL A 280 22.34 -103.92 14.09
C VAL A 280 21.44 -105.08 14.53
N GLN A 281 20.16 -105.10 14.13
CA GLN A 281 19.26 -106.22 14.43
C GLN A 281 19.56 -107.49 13.61
N ALA A 282 19.94 -107.33 12.33
CA ALA A 282 20.21 -108.46 11.43
C ALA A 282 21.57 -109.11 11.70
N VAL A 283 22.54 -108.35 12.21
CA VAL A 283 23.87 -108.82 12.60
C VAL A 283 24.14 -108.33 14.03
N PRO A 284 23.75 -109.09 15.07
CA PRO A 284 23.89 -108.66 16.46
C PRO A 284 25.34 -108.35 16.87
N ASP A 285 26.30 -108.99 16.21
CA ASP A 285 27.73 -108.76 16.42
C ASP A 285 28.26 -107.48 15.74
N LEU A 286 27.47 -106.82 14.89
CA LEU A 286 27.84 -105.53 14.28
C LEU A 286 27.90 -104.39 15.32
N ALA A 287 27.20 -104.55 16.45
CA ALA A 287 27.28 -103.63 17.58
C ALA A 287 28.52 -103.86 18.47
N THR A 288 29.23 -104.98 18.29
CA THR A 288 30.36 -105.43 19.12
C THR A 288 31.65 -105.66 18.31
N GLU A 289 31.60 -105.59 16.97
CA GLU A 289 32.80 -105.57 16.13
C GLU A 289 33.51 -104.22 16.20
N HIS A 290 34.83 -104.26 16.40
CA HIS A 290 35.71 -103.10 16.44
C HIS A 290 35.54 -102.24 15.18
N LEU A 291 34.88 -101.09 15.26
CA LEU A 291 34.74 -100.11 14.15
C LEU A 291 36.07 -99.42 13.80
N ASP A 292 37.13 -99.71 14.55
CA ASP A 292 38.45 -99.14 14.42
C ASP A 292 39.04 -99.27 12.99
N PRO A 293 38.94 -100.42 12.28
CA PRO A 293 39.42 -100.54 10.90
C PRO A 293 38.66 -99.64 9.91
N TYR A 294 37.40 -99.32 10.21
CA TYR A 294 36.59 -98.45 9.37
C TYR A 294 36.94 -96.97 9.60
N VAL A 295 37.15 -96.56 10.86
CA VAL A 295 37.69 -95.24 11.20
C VAL A 295 39.09 -95.06 10.58
N GLU A 296 39.97 -96.05 10.70
CA GLU A 296 41.30 -96.04 10.06
C GLU A 296 41.21 -95.95 8.53
N TRP A 297 40.22 -96.60 7.91
CA TRP A 297 39.97 -96.50 6.48
C TRP A 297 39.51 -95.09 6.07
N LEU A 298 38.61 -94.46 6.83
CA LEU A 298 38.16 -93.09 6.59
C LEU A 298 39.30 -92.07 6.72
N ILE A 299 40.17 -92.24 7.72
CA ILE A 299 41.38 -91.43 7.86
C ILE A 299 42.28 -91.56 6.61
N LYS A 300 42.42 -92.79 6.08
CA LYS A 300 43.16 -93.02 4.81
C LYS A 300 42.49 -92.37 3.59
N GLN A 301 41.19 -92.10 3.63
CA GLN A 301 40.49 -91.34 2.57
C GLN A 301 40.61 -89.81 2.75
N GLY A 302 41.25 -89.33 3.83
CA GLY A 302 41.55 -87.91 4.05
C GLY A 302 40.64 -87.21 5.05
N PHE A 303 39.72 -87.92 5.70
CA PHE A 303 38.90 -87.36 6.78
C PHE A 303 39.67 -87.30 8.08
N ASN A 304 39.51 -86.22 8.86
CA ASN A 304 40.05 -86.16 10.20
C ASN A 304 39.05 -86.73 11.23
N LEU A 305 39.54 -87.03 12.44
CA LEU A 305 38.73 -87.65 13.50
C LEU A 305 37.54 -86.78 13.94
N GLU A 306 37.67 -85.46 13.88
CA GLU A 306 36.62 -84.50 14.23
C GLU A 306 35.50 -84.50 13.18
N GLU A 307 35.85 -84.50 11.89
CA GLU A 307 34.89 -84.64 10.79
C GLU A 307 34.13 -85.96 10.83
N ILE A 308 34.83 -87.06 11.18
CA ILE A 308 34.21 -88.38 11.32
C ILE A 308 33.25 -88.42 12.52
N TYR A 309 33.62 -87.76 13.63
CA TYR A 309 32.77 -87.68 14.81
C TYR A 309 31.53 -86.82 14.55
N ASP A 310 31.71 -85.60 14.03
CA ASP A 310 30.62 -84.67 13.73
C ASP A 310 29.59 -85.26 12.76
N ALA A 311 30.03 -86.10 11.81
CA ALA A 311 29.16 -86.78 10.87
C ALA A 311 28.18 -87.78 11.52
N VAL A 312 28.47 -88.24 12.74
CA VAL A 312 27.65 -89.22 13.47
C VAL A 312 27.01 -88.65 14.73
N VAL A 313 27.27 -87.38 15.08
CA VAL A 313 26.64 -86.72 16.24
C VAL A 313 25.12 -86.71 16.09
N GLY A 314 24.42 -87.16 17.12
CA GLY A 314 22.96 -87.27 17.14
C GLY A 314 22.40 -88.52 16.44
N THR A 315 23.24 -89.37 15.86
CA THR A 315 22.83 -90.65 15.27
C THR A 315 22.88 -91.78 16.30
N SER A 316 22.20 -92.89 16.01
CA SER A 316 22.20 -94.09 16.88
C SER A 316 23.58 -94.75 17.08
N VAL A 317 24.59 -94.43 16.26
CA VAL A 317 25.97 -94.99 16.30
C VAL A 317 27.01 -94.04 16.88
N GLU A 318 26.62 -92.83 17.30
CA GLU A 318 27.53 -91.79 17.82
C GLU A 318 28.51 -92.33 18.85
N LYS A 319 28.00 -93.09 19.84
CA LYS A 319 28.84 -93.65 20.92
C LYS A 319 29.88 -94.65 20.41
N GLN A 320 29.49 -95.52 19.47
CA GLN A 320 30.36 -96.61 18.99
C GLN A 320 31.47 -96.07 18.09
N VAL A 321 31.13 -95.15 17.19
CA VAL A 321 32.09 -94.45 16.33
C VAL A 321 32.97 -93.53 17.16
N GLY A 322 32.41 -92.80 18.14
CA GLY A 322 33.18 -91.97 19.07
C GLY A 322 34.19 -92.75 19.91
N GLU A 323 33.83 -93.96 20.35
CA GLU A 323 34.77 -94.86 21.01
C GLU A 323 35.84 -95.41 20.05
N ALA A 324 35.48 -95.70 18.79
CA ALA A 324 36.43 -96.15 17.78
C ALA A 324 37.42 -95.03 17.39
N CYS A 325 36.94 -93.79 17.20
CA CYS A 325 37.78 -92.61 17.00
C CYS A 325 38.81 -92.45 18.13
N ARG A 326 38.38 -92.58 19.39
CA ARG A 326 39.29 -92.55 20.55
C ARG A 326 40.34 -93.68 20.51
N ARG A 327 39.93 -94.92 20.23
CA ARG A 327 40.85 -96.07 20.17
C ARG A 327 41.85 -95.96 19.00
N VAL A 328 41.47 -95.33 17.90
CA VAL A 328 42.37 -95.08 16.77
C VAL A 328 43.32 -93.91 17.08
N GLU A 329 42.83 -92.86 17.73
CA GLU A 329 43.64 -91.73 18.22
C GLU A 329 44.74 -92.20 19.20
N GLU A 330 44.38 -93.06 20.15
CA GLU A 330 45.32 -93.67 21.09
C GLU A 330 46.39 -94.52 20.38
N ARG A 331 46.02 -95.27 19.33
CA ARG A 331 46.97 -96.06 18.52
C ARG A 331 47.93 -95.21 17.70
N LEU A 332 47.40 -94.21 17.00
CA LEU A 332 48.21 -93.28 16.19
C LEU A 332 49.20 -92.51 17.08
N SER A 333 48.81 -92.23 18.32
CA SER A 333 49.69 -91.63 19.33
C SER A 333 50.82 -92.58 19.75
N HIS A 334 50.52 -93.88 19.94
CA HIS A 334 51.50 -94.91 20.33
C HIS A 334 52.53 -95.26 19.24
N ASP A 335 52.14 -95.33 17.96
CA ASP A 335 53.07 -95.62 16.85
C ASP A 335 54.07 -94.48 16.58
N SER A 336 53.75 -93.25 17.01
CA SER A 336 54.66 -92.10 16.93
C SER A 336 55.84 -92.15 17.93
N GLU A 337 55.73 -92.90 19.04
CA GLU A 337 56.76 -92.96 20.09
C GLU A 337 57.83 -94.05 19.85
N GLN A 338 57.58 -95.05 19.00
CA GLN A 338 58.54 -96.16 18.77
C GLN A 338 59.58 -95.93 17.67
N LEU A 339 59.51 -94.81 16.94
CA LEU A 339 60.39 -94.50 15.80
C LEU A 339 61.57 -93.54 16.11
N GLN A 340 61.96 -93.37 17.37
CA GLN A 340 63.17 -92.58 17.71
C GLN A 340 64.47 -93.41 17.65
N PRO A 341 65.41 -93.14 16.72
CA PRO A 341 66.69 -93.83 16.67
C PRO A 341 67.66 -93.39 17.79
N LYS A 342 68.35 -94.38 18.35
CA LYS A 342 69.42 -94.25 19.36
C LYS A 342 70.60 -93.40 18.85
N LYS A 343 70.85 -92.30 19.58
CA LYS A 343 72.12 -91.64 19.94
C LYS A 343 73.34 -91.75 19.00
N SER A 344 73.87 -90.59 18.60
CA SER A 344 75.30 -90.27 18.72
C SER A 344 75.55 -88.76 18.59
N GLY A 345 76.11 -88.14 19.64
CA GLY A 345 76.70 -86.80 19.54
C GLY A 345 77.98 -86.81 18.68
N PRO A 346 78.57 -85.64 18.38
CA PRO A 346 79.43 -85.03 19.40
C PRO A 346 79.36 -83.50 19.53
N LYS A 347 79.93 -83.08 20.66
CA LYS A 347 80.28 -81.71 21.05
C LYS A 347 81.13 -80.99 20.00
N LEU A 348 80.96 -79.67 19.95
CA LEU A 348 81.95 -78.56 19.88
C LEU A 348 81.15 -77.38 19.28
N GLY A 349 81.08 -76.18 19.86
CA GLY A 349 82.10 -75.45 20.58
C GLY A 349 82.29 -74.14 19.84
N PHE A 350 81.60 -73.09 20.30
CA PHE A 350 82.01 -71.68 20.45
C PHE A 350 80.78 -70.81 20.67
#